data_AF-A0A2I1IFA5-F1
#
_entry.id   AF-A0A2I1IFA5-F1
#
_cell.length_a   1.000
_cell.length_b   1.000
_cell.length_c   1.000
_cell.angle_alpha   90.00
_cell.angle_beta   90.00
_cell.angle_gamma   90.00
#
_symmetry.space_group_name_H-M   'P 1'
#
loop_
_entity.id
_entity.type
_entity.pdbx_description
1 polymer ?
#
loop_
_entity_poly.entity_id
_entity_poly.type
_entity_poly.pdbx_seq_one_letter_code
_entity_poly.pdbx_strand_id
1 'polypeptide(L)' 'MSVVDVRTTVHAREDAVARREEILAKVGNPAAFRRRGEAFELNAEELALYSELLDLEYLLDD' A
#
# COMPACT_ATOMS: atom_id res chain seq x y z
N MET A 1 19.64 15.28 -20.92
CA MET A 1 18.38 14.52 -20.77
C MET A 1 18.66 13.44 -19.75
N SER A 2 18.35 13.73 -18.48
CA SER A 2 18.74 12.87 -17.38
C SER A 2 17.88 11.61 -17.44
N VAL A 3 18.50 10.49 -17.82
CA VAL A 3 18.00 9.14 -17.50
C VAL A 3 18.10 9.03 -15.97
N VAL A 4 17.22 9.73 -15.25
CA VAL A 4 16.82 9.28 -13.92
C VAL A 4 16.00 8.03 -14.21
N ASP A 5 16.80 6.99 -14.34
CA ASP A 5 16.59 5.59 -14.60
C ASP A 5 15.11 5.15 -14.58
N VAL A 6 14.48 5.17 -15.77
CA VAL A 6 13.12 4.64 -15.99
C VAL A 6 13.00 3.19 -15.51
N ARG A 7 14.10 2.43 -15.47
CA ARG A 7 14.09 1.06 -14.92
C ARG A 7 13.99 1.07 -13.39
N THR A 8 14.71 1.96 -12.72
CA THR A 8 14.63 2.12 -11.26
C THR A 8 13.23 2.56 -10.83
N THR A 9 12.56 3.42 -11.60
CA THR A 9 11.17 3.83 -11.30
C THR A 9 10.16 2.73 -11.58
N VAL A 10 10.34 1.94 -12.66
CA VAL A 10 9.48 0.79 -12.95
C VAL A 10 9.64 -0.31 -11.89
N HIS A 11 10.87 -0.63 -11.48
CA HIS A 11 11.11 -1.60 -10.40
C HIS A 11 10.53 -1.12 -9.06
N ALA A 12 10.71 0.16 -8.71
CA ALA A 12 10.09 0.71 -7.50
C ALA A 12 8.55 0.65 -7.54
N ARG A 13 7.93 0.79 -8.72
CA ARG A 13 6.49 0.64 -8.90
C ARG A 13 6.05 -0.82 -8.79
N GLU A 14 6.77 -1.75 -9.40
CA GLU A 14 6.51 -3.19 -9.30
C GLU A 14 6.59 -3.67 -7.84
N ASP A 15 7.60 -3.21 -7.09
CA ASP A 15 7.76 -3.51 -5.67
C ASP A 15 6.61 -2.93 -4.84
N ALA A 16 6.16 -1.71 -5.14
CA ALA A 16 5.01 -1.09 -4.47
C ALA A 16 3.70 -1.84 -4.73
N VAL A 17 3.47 -2.30 -5.97
CA VAL A 17 2.29 -3.12 -6.32
C VAL A 17 2.35 -4.46 -5.58
N ALA A 18 3.48 -5.16 -5.63
CA ALA A 18 3.65 -6.44 -4.94
C ALA A 18 3.40 -6.28 -3.43
N ARG A 19 3.94 -5.22 -2.83
CA ARG A 19 3.73 -4.95 -1.40
C ARG A 19 2.28 -4.66 -1.07
N ARG A 20 1.58 -3.88 -1.90
CA ARG A 20 0.13 -3.65 -1.73
C ARG A 20 -0.65 -4.96 -1.77
N GLU A 21 -0.36 -5.82 -2.74
CA GLU A 21 -1.01 -7.13 -2.87
C GLU A 21 -0.75 -8.02 -1.64
N GLU A 22 0.46 -8.03 -1.09
CA GLU A 22 0.76 -8.72 0.17
C GLU A 22 -0.08 -8.22 1.34
N ILE A 23 -0.22 -6.89 1.48
CA ILE A 23 -1.04 -6.29 2.54
C ILE A 23 -2.50 -6.70 2.35
N LEU A 24 -3.03 -6.59 1.14
CA LEU A 24 -4.41 -6.96 0.81
C LEU A 24 -4.68 -8.45 1.08
N ALA A 25 -3.72 -9.33 0.76
CA ALA A 25 -3.80 -10.75 1.06
C ALA A 25 -3.78 -11.03 2.57
N LYS A 26 -2.98 -10.29 3.35
CA LYS A 26 -2.93 -10.43 4.82
C LYS A 26 -4.23 -10.01 5.50
N VAL A 27 -4.84 -8.92 5.06
CA VAL A 27 -6.06 -8.37 5.68
C VAL A 27 -7.33 -9.08 5.24
N GLY A 28 -7.29 -9.81 4.11
CA GLY A 28 -8.34 -10.68 3.60
C GLY A 28 -9.55 -9.94 3.01
N ASN A 29 -10.18 -9.02 3.75
CA ASN A 29 -11.28 -8.18 3.26
C ASN A 29 -10.88 -6.70 3.25
N PRO A 30 -10.32 -6.20 2.13
CA PRO A 30 -9.86 -4.81 2.03
C PRO A 30 -10.93 -3.77 2.31
N ALA A 31 -12.18 -3.99 1.85
CA ALA A 31 -13.26 -3.04 2.06
C ALA A 31 -13.68 -2.94 3.54
N ALA A 32 -13.68 -4.07 4.25
CA ALA A 32 -13.91 -4.07 5.71
C ALA A 32 -12.72 -3.45 6.45
N PHE A 33 -11.49 -3.73 6.03
CA PHE A 33 -10.29 -3.18 6.61
C PHE A 33 -10.24 -1.64 6.50
N ARG A 34 -10.55 -1.08 5.33
CA ARG A 34 -10.65 0.38 5.14
C ARG A 34 -11.68 1.02 6.06
N ARG A 35 -12.90 0.48 6.11
CA ARG A 35 -13.96 1.00 7.00
C ARG A 35 -13.53 0.99 8.47
N ARG A 36 -12.85 -0.07 8.92
CA ARG A 36 -12.30 -0.15 10.29
C ARG A 36 -11.18 0.85 10.52
N GLY A 37 -10.33 1.09 9.52
CA GLY A 37 -9.28 2.12 9.55
C GLY A 37 -9.86 3.52 9.70
N GLU A 38 -10.85 3.86 8.90
CA GLU A 38 -11.58 5.14 8.98
C GLU A 38 -12.33 5.31 10.32
N ALA A 39 -12.78 4.21 10.92
CA ALA A 39 -13.44 4.19 12.22
C ALA A 39 -12.49 4.14 13.42
N PHE A 40 -11.16 4.12 13.20
CA PHE A 40 -10.13 3.97 14.24
C PHE A 40 -10.25 2.66 15.07
N GLU A 41 -10.76 1.59 14.44
CA GLU A 41 -11.00 0.27 15.07
C GLU A 41 -9.89 -0.76 14.80
N LEU A 42 -8.74 -0.31 14.30
CA LEU A 42 -7.59 -1.16 14.02
C LEU A 42 -6.70 -1.28 15.26
N ASN A 43 -6.17 -2.47 15.50
CA ASN A 43 -5.10 -2.64 16.47
C ASN A 43 -3.77 -2.04 15.96
N ALA A 44 -2.71 -2.02 16.77
CA ALA A 44 -1.45 -1.39 16.39
C ALA A 44 -0.78 -2.02 15.14
N GLU A 45 -0.86 -3.33 14.98
CA GLU A 45 -0.29 -4.04 13.82
C GLU A 45 -1.11 -3.77 12.55
N GLU A 46 -2.43 -3.81 12.68
CA GLU A 46 -3.36 -3.46 11.59
C GLU A 46 -3.23 -1.99 11.19
N LEU A 47 -3.06 -1.08 12.14
CA LEU A 47 -2.87 0.34 11.87
C LEU A 47 -1.59 0.59 11.07
N ALA A 48 -0.50 -0.10 11.39
CA ALA A 48 0.74 0.00 10.62
C ALA A 48 0.54 -0.47 9.17
N LEU A 49 -0.16 -1.59 8.96
CA LEU A 49 -0.50 -2.08 7.62
C LEU A 49 -1.44 -1.11 6.88
N TYR A 50 -2.36 -0.46 7.58
CA TYR A 50 -3.28 0.51 7.01
C TYR A 50 -2.57 1.79 6.57
N SER A 51 -1.66 2.32 7.40
CA SER A 51 -0.82 3.46 7.02
C SER A 51 0.06 3.14 5.83
N GLU A 52 0.72 1.97 5.83
CA GLU A 52 1.53 1.52 4.70
C GLU A 52 0.70 1.36 3.42
N LEU A 53 -0.53 0.83 3.53
CA LEU A 53 -1.44 0.73 2.39
C LEU A 53 -1.80 2.10 1.79
N LEU A 54 -2.08 3.10 2.63
CA LEU A 54 -2.38 4.46 2.17
C LEU A 54 -1.18 5.11 1.48
N ASP A 55 0.03 4.92 2.01
CA ASP A 55 1.26 5.43 1.40
C ASP A 55 1.51 4.78 0.03
N LEU A 56 1.25 3.48 -0.09
CA LEU A 56 1.37 2.75 -1.37
C LEU A 56 0.32 3.18 -2.39
N GLU A 57 -0.92 3.41 -1.97
CA GLU A 57 -1.99 3.91 -2.86
C GLU A 57 -1.66 5.32 -3.36
N TYR A 58 -1.17 6.20 -2.48
CA TYR A 58 -0.66 7.51 -2.87
C TYR A 58 0.51 7.43 -3.86
N LEU A 59 1.46 6.51 -3.63
CA LEU A 59 2.61 6.31 -4.52
C LEU A 59 2.21 5.75 -5.90
N LEU A 60 1.15 4.95 -5.96
CA LEU A 60 0.69 4.27 -7.17
C LEU A 60 -0.32 5.09 -7.98
N ASP A 61 -0.73 6.27 -7.48
CA ASP A 61 -1.85 7.08 -8.00
C ASP A 61 -3.16 6.26 -8.11
N ASP A 62 -3.44 5.38 -7.13
CA ASP A 62 -4.64 4.51 -7.06
C ASP A 62 -5.62 4.95 -5.96
#